data_AF-A0A380AHG9-F1
#
_entry.id   AF-A0A380AHG9-F1
#
_cell.length_a   1.000
_cell.length_b   1.000
_cell.length_c   1.000
_cell.angle_alpha   90.00
_cell.angle_beta   90.00
_cell.angle_gamma   90.00
#
_symmetry.space_group_name_H-M   'P 1'
#
loop_
_entity.id
_entity.type
_entity.pdbx_description
1 polymer ?
#
loop_
_entity_poly.entity_id
_entity_poly.type
_entity_poly.pdbx_seq_one_letter_code
_entity_poly.pdbx_strand_id
1 'polypeptide(L)'
;MMVFDQFIEPNGARIDMIKYANLCNLILCTSPNISEKGRKEARVDDWDFLGIFDGHLTTKEREEENKKKKTEKEQNSIKQIGELIKKQALGKKDGK
;
A
#
# COMPACT_ATOMS: atom_id res chain seq x y z
N MET A 1 28.11 11.65 -24.23
CA MET A 1 27.10 11.74 -23.15
C MET A 1 26.03 10.71 -23.47
N MET A 2 26.07 9.52 -22.84
CA MET A 2 25.02 8.52 -23.03
C MET A 2 23.93 8.82 -22.01
N VAL A 3 22.82 9.37 -22.49
CA VAL A 3 21.58 9.47 -21.72
C VAL A 3 21.06 8.04 -21.61
N PHE A 4 21.08 7.46 -20.41
CA PHE A 4 20.54 6.13 -20.19
C PHE A 4 19.04 6.16 -20.51
N ASP A 5 18.61 5.22 -21.35
CA ASP A 5 17.24 4.99 -21.81
C ASP A 5 16.21 4.78 -20.67
N GLN A 6 16.69 4.74 -19.41
CA GLN A 6 15.86 4.78 -18.22
C GLN A 6 15.09 6.11 -18.03
N PHE A 7 15.52 7.20 -18.66
CA PHE A 7 14.91 8.53 -18.53
C PHE A 7 14.06 8.96 -19.74
N ILE A 8 13.98 8.13 -20.79
CA ILE A 8 13.11 8.35 -21.94
C ILE A 8 11.76 7.65 -21.62
N GLU A 9 10.65 8.29 -21.96
CA GLU A 9 9.26 7.90 -21.64
C GLU A 9 8.93 6.40 -21.82
N PRO A 10 7.87 5.91 -21.14
CA PRO A 10 7.92 4.75 -20.27
C PRO A 10 8.80 3.63 -20.84
N ASN A 11 9.91 3.35 -20.14
CA ASN A 11 10.76 2.21 -20.45
C ASN A 11 9.93 0.92 -20.56
N GLY A 12 10.35 -0.02 -21.42
CA GLY A 12 9.59 -1.25 -21.67
C GLY A 12 9.22 -2.01 -20.40
N ALA A 13 10.09 -1.98 -19.38
CA ALA A 13 9.84 -2.58 -18.09
C ALA A 13 8.63 -1.96 -17.36
N ARG A 14 8.43 -0.64 -17.42
CA ARG A 14 7.27 0.05 -16.85
C ARG A 14 5.98 -0.35 -17.56
N ILE A 15 6.01 -0.44 -18.89
CA ILE A 15 4.86 -0.88 -19.69
C ILE A 15 4.49 -2.33 -19.32
N ASP A 16 5.47 -3.21 -19.23
CA ASP A 16 5.23 -4.61 -18.89
C ASP A 16 4.75 -4.77 -17.45
N MET A 17 5.25 -3.95 -16.52
CA MET A 17 4.75 -3.91 -15.15
C MET A 17 3.29 -3.44 -15.08
N ILE A 18 2.89 -2.44 -15.88
CA ILE A 18 1.49 -1.99 -15.98
C ILE A 18 0.61 -3.12 -16.50
N LYS A 19 1.02 -3.83 -17.55
CA LYS A 19 0.26 -4.98 -18.09
C LYS A 19 0.09 -6.05 -17.02
N TYR A 20 1.16 -6.38 -16.30
CA TYR A 20 1.16 -7.37 -15.24
C TYR A 20 0.22 -6.96 -14.09
N ALA A 21 0.31 -5.72 -13.61
CA ALA A 21 -0.54 -5.20 -12.55
C ALA A 21 -2.03 -5.25 -12.94
N ASN A 22 -2.37 -4.90 -14.19
CA ASN A 22 -3.73 -5.02 -14.70
C ASN A 22 -4.22 -6.48 -14.74
N LEU A 23 -3.37 -7.42 -15.13
CA LEU A 23 -3.71 -8.84 -15.13
C LEU A 23 -3.98 -9.34 -13.70
N CYS A 24 -3.12 -9.01 -12.74
CA CYS A 24 -3.32 -9.37 -11.34
C CYS A 24 -4.62 -8.78 -10.78
N ASN A 25 -4.90 -7.51 -11.08
CA ASN A 25 -6.13 -6.86 -10.65
C ASN A 25 -7.37 -7.52 -11.27
N LEU A 26 -7.32 -7.88 -12.56
CA LEU A 26 -8.40 -8.60 -13.22
C LEU A 26 -8.64 -9.97 -12.57
N ILE A 27 -7.58 -10.73 -12.27
CA ILE A 27 -7.68 -12.02 -11.58
C ILE A 27 -8.31 -11.84 -10.19
N LEU A 28 -7.89 -10.82 -9.45
CA LEU A 28 -8.45 -10.49 -8.14
C LEU A 28 -9.96 -10.16 -8.24
N CYS A 29 -10.33 -9.32 -9.20
CA CYS A 29 -11.71 -8.89 -9.41
C CYS A 29 -12.62 -10.02 -9.90
N THR A 30 -12.09 -11.01 -10.62
CA THR A 30 -12.84 -12.15 -11.13
C THR A 30 -12.85 -13.36 -10.18
N SER A 31 -11.95 -13.38 -9.19
CA SER A 31 -11.85 -14.47 -8.22
C SER A 31 -13.09 -14.55 -7.32
N PRO A 32 -13.79 -15.71 -7.26
CA PRO A 32 -14.96 -15.88 -6.41
C PRO A 32 -14.61 -15.93 -4.91
N ASN A 33 -13.36 -16.20 -4.57
CA ASN A 33 -12.91 -16.38 -3.19
C ASN A 33 -12.48 -15.07 -2.50
N ILE A 34 -12.66 -13.92 -3.17
CA ILE A 34 -12.28 -12.61 -2.63
C ILE A 34 -13.50 -11.80 -2.25
N SER A 35 -13.46 -11.25 -1.03
CA SER A 35 -14.51 -10.39 -0.49
C SER A 35 -14.68 -9.13 -1.33
N GLU A 36 -15.90 -8.60 -1.38
CA GLU A 36 -16.20 -7.36 -2.10
C GLU A 36 -15.36 -6.19 -1.58
N LYS A 37 -15.10 -6.17 -0.27
CA LYS A 37 -14.19 -5.21 0.37
C LYS A 37 -12.77 -5.33 -0.18
N GLY A 38 -12.22 -6.54 -0.26
CA GLY A 38 -10.89 -6.77 -0.82
C GLY A 38 -10.75 -6.32 -2.27
N ARG A 39 -11.80 -6.45 -3.08
CA ARG A 39 -11.82 -5.95 -4.47
C ARG A 39 -11.83 -4.42 -4.55
N LYS A 40 -12.56 -3.75 -3.63
CA LYS A 40 -12.64 -2.27 -3.60
C LYS A 40 -11.37 -1.61 -3.07
N GLU A 41 -10.64 -2.29 -2.18
CA GLU A 41 -9.44 -1.75 -1.56
C GLU A 41 -8.17 -1.97 -2.39
N ALA A 42 -8.18 -2.91 -3.34
CA ALA A 42 -7.02 -3.21 -4.17
C ALA A 42 -6.66 -2.05 -5.11
N ARG A 43 -5.36 -1.73 -5.16
CA ARG A 43 -4.78 -0.66 -5.98
C ARG A 43 -3.78 -1.25 -6.98
N VAL A 44 -3.55 -0.52 -8.07
CA VAL A 44 -2.52 -0.89 -9.06
C VAL A 44 -1.14 -0.96 -8.41
N ASP A 45 -0.86 -0.09 -7.46
CA ASP A 45 0.41 -0.03 -6.73
C ASP A 45 0.66 -1.27 -5.84
N ASP A 46 -0.40 -1.98 -5.41
CA ASP A 46 -0.25 -3.22 -4.63
C ASP A 46 0.43 -4.33 -5.46
N TRP A 47 0.39 -4.19 -6.78
CA TRP A 47 1.01 -5.12 -7.72
C TRP A 47 2.40 -4.67 -8.16
N ASP A 48 2.92 -3.53 -7.70
CA ASP A 48 4.24 -3.00 -8.07
C ASP A 48 5.40 -3.61 -7.27
N PHE A 49 5.59 -4.92 -7.42
CA PHE A 49 6.60 -5.68 -6.65
C PHE A 49 8.03 -5.17 -6.81
N LEU A 50 8.37 -4.65 -7.99
CA LEU A 50 9.69 -4.14 -8.31
C LEU A 50 9.80 -2.63 -8.02
N GLY A 51 8.69 -2.00 -7.65
CA GLY A 51 8.58 -0.56 -7.46
C GLY A 51 9.04 0.21 -8.70
N ILE A 52 8.54 -0.19 -9.87
CA ILE A 52 8.87 0.42 -11.16
C ILE A 52 7.95 1.63 -11.44
N PHE A 53 6.76 1.68 -10.82
CA PHE A 53 5.85 2.81 -11.00
C PHE A 53 6.37 4.06 -10.29
N ASP A 54 6.99 3.90 -9.13
CA ASP A 54 7.53 5.01 -8.34
C ASP A 54 9.02 5.26 -8.66
N GLY A 55 9.27 5.84 -9.83
CA GLY A 55 10.64 6.13 -10.31
C GLY A 55 11.38 7.24 -9.57
N HIS A 56 10.78 7.83 -8.53
CA HIS A 56 11.34 8.97 -7.80
C HIS A 56 12.22 8.57 -6.61
N LEU A 57 12.10 7.34 -6.13
CA LEU A 57 12.84 6.85 -4.97
C LEU A 57 13.82 5.74 -5.38
N THR A 58 15.05 5.83 -4.88
CA THR A 58 15.99 4.71 -4.91
C THR A 58 15.50 3.57 -4.01
N THR A 59 16.02 2.35 -4.22
CA THR A 59 15.68 1.18 -3.39
C THR A 59 15.85 1.44 -1.90
N LYS A 60 16.89 2.20 -1.51
CA LYS A 60 17.17 2.54 -0.11
C LYS A 60 16.14 3.52 0.45
N GLU A 61 15.83 4.58 -0.29
CA GLU A 61 14.85 5.58 0.14
C GLU A 61 13.46 4.97 0.27
N ARG A 62 13.09 4.06 -0.64
CA ARG A 62 11.84 3.30 -0.56
C ARG A 62 11.77 2.40 0.67
N GLU A 63 12.86 1.74 1.03
CA GLU A 63 12.92 0.91 2.23
C GLU A 63 12.74 1.76 3.50
N GLU A 64 13.36 2.94 3.54
CA GLU A 64 13.20 3.89 4.64
C GLU A 64 11.77 4.44 4.74
N GLU A 65 11.15 4.80 3.63
CA GLU A 65 9.74 5.21 3.61
C GLU A 65 8.81 4.08 4.09
N ASN A 66 9.04 2.86 3.64
CA ASN A 66 8.24 1.70 4.04
C ASN A 66 8.36 1.43 5.54
N LYS A 67 9.57 1.57 6.11
CA LYS A 67 9.78 1.48 7.56
C LYS A 67 9.03 2.58 8.30
N LYS A 68 9.12 3.84 7.85
CA LYS A 68 8.39 4.98 8.44
C LYS A 68 6.88 4.75 8.41
N LYS A 69 6.32 4.41 7.25
CA LYS A 69 4.88 4.12 7.07
C LYS A 69 4.42 2.98 7.97
N LYS A 70 5.24 1.95 8.18
CA LYS A 70 4.93 0.85 9.09
C LYS A 70 4.89 1.32 10.55
N THR A 71 5.91 2.05 11.00
CA THR A 71 5.96 2.59 12.36
C THR A 71 4.82 3.57 12.64
N GLU A 72 4.46 4.42 11.68
CA GLU A 72 3.32 5.34 11.80
C GLU A 72 1.98 4.60 11.90
N LYS A 73 1.77 3.56 11.10
CA LYS A 73 0.57 2.70 11.20
C LYS A 73 0.47 2.02 12.56
N GLU A 74 1.59 1.50 13.08
CA GLU A 74 1.65 0.88 14.41
C GLU A 74 1.31 1.90 15.50
N GLN A 75 1.91 3.08 15.47
CA GLN A 75 1.64 4.15 16.44
C GLN A 75 0.18 4.61 16.41
N ASN A 76 -0.40 4.79 15.22
CA ASN A 76 -1.80 5.18 15.08
C ASN A 76 -2.75 4.09 15.59
N SER A 77 -2.42 2.82 15.36
CA SER A 77 -3.20 1.69 15.88
C SER A 77 -3.18 1.65 17.41
N ILE A 78 -2.00 1.84 18.02
CA ILE A 78 -1.85 1.90 19.49
C ILE A 78 -2.68 3.05 20.08
N LYS A 79 -2.64 4.24 19.46
CA LYS A 79 -3.45 5.39 19.89
C LYS A 79 -4.94 5.08 19.84
N GLN A 80 -5.44 4.51 18.74
CA GLN A 80 -6.85 4.13 18.60
C GLN A 80 -7.29 3.11 19.65
N ILE A 81 -6.45 2.11 19.94
CA ILE A 81 -6.71 1.13 21.00
C ILE A 81 -6.77 1.81 22.37
N GLY A 82 -5.82 2.71 22.66
CA GLY A 82 -5.81 3.47 23.92
C GLY A 82 -7.06 4.32 24.11
N GLU A 83 -7.55 4.97 23.05
CA GLU A 83 -8.80 5.74 23.07
C GLU A 83 -10.03 4.85 23.33
N LEU A 84 -10.07 3.67 22.73
CA LEU A 84 -11.14 2.69 22.97
C LEU A 84 -11.16 2.21 24.42
N ILE A 85 -10.00 1.87 24.98
CA ILE A 85 -9.87 1.45 26.38
C ILE A 85 -10.31 2.59 27.32
N LYS A 86 -9.89 3.83 27.04
CA LYS A 86 -10.29 5.00 27.83
C LYS A 86 -11.81 5.21 27.79
N LYS A 87 -12.44 5.09 26.62
CA LYS A 87 -13.90 5.18 26.46
C LYS A 87 -14.63 4.08 27.23
N GLN A 88 -14.13 2.84 27.20
CA GLN A 88 -14.71 1.72 27.96
C GLN A 88 -14.56 1.89 29.47
N ALA A 89 -13.42 2.38 29.95
CA ALA A 89 -13.17 2.61 31.37
C ALA A 89 -14.02 3.77 31.93
N LEU A 90 -14.21 4.84 31.15
CA LEU A 90 -15.06 5.98 31.52
C LEU A 90 -16.55 5.64 31.41
N GLY A 91 -16.97 4.89 30.39
CA GLY A 91 -18.37 4.47 30.22
C GLY A 91 -18.87 3.48 31.28
N LYS A 92 -17.97 2.80 32.01
CA LYS A 92 -18.33 1.95 33.16
C LYS A 92 -18.58 2.74 34.46
N LYS A 93 -18.30 4.05 34.49
CA LYS A 93 -18.45 4.88 35.70
C LYS A 93 -19.85 5.51 35.87
N ASP A 94 -20.69 5.48 34.84
CA ASP A 94 -22.05 6.05 34.85
C ASP A 94 -23.18 5.00 35.01
N GLY A 95 -22.83 3.74 35.28
CA GLY A 95 -23.80 2.69 35.63
C GLY A 95 -24.10 2.70 37.13
N LYS A 96 -25.05 3.54 37.54
CA LYS A 96 -25.69 3.51 38.85
C LYS A 96 -26.81 2.46 38.86
#